data_AF-A0A9P0A088-F1
#
_entry.id   AF-A0A9P0A088-F1
#
_cell.length_a   1.000
_cell.length_b   1.000
_cell.length_c   1.000
_cell.angle_alpha   90.00
_cell.angle_beta   90.00
_cell.angle_gamma   90.00
#
_symmetry.space_group_name_H-M   'P 1'
#
loop_
_entity.id
_entity.type
_entity.pdbx_description
1 polymer ?
#
loop_
_entity_poly.entity_id
_entity_poly.type
_entity_poly.pdbx_seq_one_letter_code
_entity_poly.pdbx_strand_id
1 'polypeptide(L)'
;MEALNNHVLYTPTKPAKLVHSKDLVKGQRYPLRKMLRVDTKYGASILAYITIGGEKCKVYLPKSYNATISDADLEELNSRRLDLVMVDQHFATFKFEVVDSLDEPESGAQASSKAAPSSSKA
;
A
#
# COMPACT_ATOMS: atom_id res chain seq x y z
N MET A 1 -5.21 -17.22 39.88
CA MET A 1 -4.51 -15.97 39.53
C MET A 1 -3.54 -16.35 38.44
N GLU A 2 -3.99 -16.22 37.17
CA GLU A 2 -3.69 -15.08 36.28
C GLU A 2 -2.18 -14.87 36.13
N ALA A 3 -1.58 -14.70 34.96
CA ALA A 3 -1.96 -14.74 33.56
C ALA A 3 -0.61 -14.62 32.84
N LEU A 4 -0.42 -15.21 31.66
CA LEU A 4 0.53 -14.67 30.68
C LEU A 4 0.12 -15.18 29.31
N ASN A 5 -0.89 -14.50 28.80
CA ASN A 5 -1.40 -14.60 27.45
C ASN A 5 -0.26 -14.55 26.44
N ASN A 6 -0.24 -15.58 25.59
CA ASN A 6 0.31 -15.64 24.24
C ASN A 6 0.78 -14.30 23.67
N HIS A 7 2.08 -14.02 23.80
CA HIS A 7 2.74 -13.15 22.84
C HIS A 7 2.80 -13.89 21.50
N VAL A 8 1.74 -13.74 20.70
CA VAL A 8 1.81 -14.02 19.26
C VAL A 8 2.78 -12.98 18.69
N LEU A 9 4.06 -13.38 18.60
CA LEU A 9 5.01 -12.75 17.71
C LEU A 9 4.42 -12.85 16.30
N TYR A 10 3.79 -11.76 15.85
CA TYR A 10 3.38 -11.61 14.47
C TYR A 10 4.65 -11.61 13.62
N THR A 11 5.08 -12.79 13.17
CA THR A 11 6.07 -12.92 12.11
C THR A 11 5.35 -12.61 10.80
N PRO A 12 5.68 -11.51 10.09
CA PRO A 12 5.07 -11.24 8.80
C PRO A 12 5.47 -12.37 7.84
N THR A 13 4.49 -13.17 7.41
CA THR A 13 4.69 -14.48 6.78
C THR A 13 5.24 -14.43 5.35
N LYS A 14 5.44 -13.24 4.75
CA LYS A 14 6.10 -13.10 3.45
C LYS A 14 6.89 -11.79 3.37
N PRO A 15 8.13 -11.79 2.85
CA PRO A 15 8.84 -10.56 2.55
C PRO A 15 8.04 -9.75 1.52
N ALA A 16 7.88 -8.45 1.77
CA ALA A 16 7.16 -7.58 0.84
C ALA A 16 7.80 -7.62 -0.54
N LYS A 17 7.01 -7.95 -1.56
CA LYS A 17 7.47 -8.13 -2.95
C LYS A 17 7.92 -6.80 -3.53
N LEU A 18 9.08 -6.77 -4.17
CA LEU A 18 9.48 -5.60 -4.96
C LEU A 18 8.70 -5.58 -6.27
N VAL A 19 8.04 -4.46 -6.54
CA VAL A 19 7.24 -4.22 -7.76
C VAL A 19 7.93 -3.12 -8.54
N HIS A 20 8.04 -3.31 -9.86
CA HIS A 20 8.62 -2.29 -10.73
C HIS A 20 7.54 -1.30 -11.18
N SER A 21 7.94 -0.07 -11.49
CA SER A 21 7.03 0.96 -11.99
C SER A 21 6.22 0.51 -13.21
N LYS A 22 6.81 -0.29 -14.11
CA LYS A 22 6.13 -0.87 -15.27
C LYS A 22 4.96 -1.81 -14.92
N ASP A 23 4.97 -2.39 -13.72
CA ASP A 23 3.92 -3.33 -13.27
C ASP A 23 2.74 -2.57 -12.64
N LEU A 24 2.85 -1.24 -12.50
CA LEU A 24 1.80 -0.37 -11.99
C LEU A 24 0.94 0.17 -13.13
N VAL A 25 -0.36 0.27 -12.88
CA VAL A 25 -1.36 0.69 -13.85
C VAL A 25 -1.50 2.22 -13.79
N LYS A 26 -1.42 2.88 -14.95
CA LYS A 26 -1.62 4.33 -15.05
C LYS A 26 -3.02 4.71 -14.54
N GLY A 27 -3.08 5.75 -13.69
CA GLY A 27 -4.31 6.25 -13.08
C GLY A 27 -4.81 5.45 -11.88
N GLN A 28 -4.28 4.24 -11.63
CA GLN A 28 -4.62 3.48 -10.44
C GLN A 28 -4.02 4.14 -9.19
N ARG A 29 -4.83 4.21 -8.14
CA ARG A 29 -4.41 4.68 -6.81
C ARG A 29 -3.88 3.52 -5.98
N TYR A 30 -2.71 3.71 -5.38
CA TYR A 30 -2.06 2.74 -4.51
C TYR A 30 -1.89 3.34 -3.12
N PRO A 31 -2.64 2.86 -2.12
CA PRO A 31 -2.52 3.35 -0.74
C PRO A 31 -1.10 3.20 -0.23
N LEU A 32 -0.49 4.32 0.13
CA LEU A 32 0.88 4.41 0.58
C LEU A 32 0.91 4.36 2.11
N ARG A 33 1.76 3.48 2.65
CA ARG A 33 1.85 3.22 4.10
C ARG A 33 3.09 3.82 4.74
N LYS A 34 4.20 3.89 4.00
CA LYS A 34 5.49 4.39 4.49
C LYS A 34 6.42 4.69 3.34
N MET A 35 7.20 5.75 3.45
CA MET A 35 8.33 6.06 2.59
C MET A 35 9.63 6.12 3.40
N LEU A 36 10.68 5.56 2.82
CA LEU A 36 12.01 5.49 3.43
C LEU A 36 13.04 5.94 2.42
N ARG A 37 13.98 6.77 2.85
CA ARG A 37 15.22 6.99 2.10
C ARG A 37 16.10 5.76 2.25
N VAL A 38 16.63 5.27 1.14
CA VAL A 38 17.45 4.07 1.06
C VAL A 38 18.61 4.29 0.11
N ASP A 39 19.80 3.84 0.47
CA ASP A 39 20.93 3.83 -0.45
C ASP A 39 20.93 2.56 -1.28
N THR A 40 20.98 2.73 -2.60
CA THR A 40 21.10 1.63 -3.54
C THR A 40 22.48 1.67 -4.20
N LYS A 41 22.86 0.59 -4.89
CA LYS A 41 24.09 0.58 -5.73
C LYS A 41 24.09 1.65 -6.83
N TYR A 42 22.96 2.29 -7.11
CA TYR A 42 22.80 3.35 -8.10
C TYR A 42 22.66 4.75 -7.46
N GLY A 43 22.87 4.85 -6.14
CA GLY A 43 22.73 6.06 -5.34
C GLY A 43 21.50 6.06 -4.44
N ALA A 44 21.30 7.18 -3.75
CA ALA A 44 20.17 7.40 -2.85
C ALA A 44 18.83 7.30 -3.59
N SER A 45 17.87 6.61 -2.97
CA SER A 45 16.51 6.43 -3.47
C SER A 45 15.44 6.49 -2.40
N ILE A 46 14.19 6.63 -2.83
CA ILE A 46 13.02 6.55 -1.94
C ILE A 46 12.30 5.24 -2.20
N LEU A 47 12.12 4.46 -1.14
CA LEU A 47 11.35 3.22 -1.12
C LEU A 47 9.97 3.51 -0.52
N ALA A 48 8.92 3.29 -1.29
CA ALA A 48 7.55 3.38 -0.83
C ALA A 48 6.93 1.98 -0.62
N TYR A 49 6.05 1.87 0.38
CA TYR A 49 5.25 0.68 0.64
C TYR A 49 3.82 0.90 0.18
N ILE A 50 3.35 0.01 -0.70
CA ILE A 50 1.99 0.02 -1.25
C ILE A 50 1.31 -1.33 -1.03
N THR A 51 0.00 -1.40 -1.25
CA THR A 51 -0.76 -2.66 -1.22
C THR A 51 -1.38 -2.93 -2.58
N ILE A 52 -1.17 -4.12 -3.14
CA ILE A 52 -1.74 -4.56 -4.43
C ILE A 52 -2.44 -5.90 -4.18
N GLY A 53 -3.75 -5.98 -4.43
CA GLY A 53 -4.51 -7.23 -4.24
C GLY A 53 -4.43 -7.82 -2.83
N GLY A 54 -4.25 -6.98 -1.80
CA GLY A 54 -4.06 -7.41 -0.41
C GLY A 54 -2.61 -7.78 -0.04
N GLU A 55 -1.68 -7.78 -0.99
CA GLU A 55 -0.26 -8.04 -0.73
C GLU A 55 0.51 -6.74 -0.48
N LYS A 56 1.38 -6.77 0.54
CA LYS A 56 2.32 -5.67 0.82
C LYS A 56 3.46 -5.69 -0.20
N CYS A 57 3.60 -4.61 -0.93
CA CYS A 57 4.61 -4.43 -1.95
C CYS A 57 5.52 -3.25 -1.65
N LYS A 58 6.74 -3.31 -2.18
CA LYS A 58 7.73 -2.25 -2.15
C LYS A 58 7.90 -1.71 -3.56
N VAL A 59 8.03 -0.40 -3.72
CA VAL A 59 8.33 0.24 -5.01
C VAL A 59 9.42 1.30 -4.80
N TYR A 60 10.42 1.30 -5.67
CA TYR A 60 11.39 2.40 -5.74
C TYR A 60 10.79 3.53 -6.54
N LEU A 61 10.79 4.74 -5.97
CA LEU A 61 10.44 5.93 -6.72
C LEU A 61 11.58 6.28 -7.69
N PRO A 62 11.26 6.95 -8.82
CA PRO A 62 12.25 7.38 -9.79
C PRO A 62 13.24 8.37 -9.18
N LYS A 63 14.42 8.46 -9.78
CA LYS A 63 15.50 9.33 -9.31
C LYS A 63 15.11 10.81 -9.23
N SER A 64 14.17 11.27 -10.06
CA SER A 64 13.65 12.64 -9.99
C SER A 64 13.08 12.98 -8.62
N TYR A 65 12.38 12.06 -7.98
CA TYR A 65 11.84 12.25 -6.63
C TYR A 65 12.92 12.34 -5.56
N ASN A 66 14.04 11.64 -5.75
CA ASN A 66 15.12 11.61 -4.76
C ASN A 66 15.81 12.97 -4.61
N ALA A 67 15.91 13.72 -5.72
CA ALA A 67 16.50 15.06 -5.73
C ALA A 67 15.53 16.14 -5.23
N THR A 68 14.23 15.92 -5.35
CA THR A 68 13.20 16.93 -5.04
C THR A 68 12.65 16.82 -3.62
N ILE A 69 12.63 15.62 -3.02
CA ILE A 69 12.08 15.42 -1.67
C ILE A 69 13.21 15.52 -0.64
N SER A 70 13.13 16.50 0.26
CA SER A 70 13.99 16.60 1.43
C SER A 70 13.57 15.60 2.53
N ASP A 71 14.40 15.43 3.57
CA ASP A 71 14.03 14.56 4.69
C ASP A 71 12.82 15.12 5.47
N ALA A 72 12.68 16.45 5.56
CA ALA A 72 11.52 17.10 6.15
C ALA A 72 10.24 16.84 5.33
N ASP A 73 10.33 16.91 3.99
CA ASP A 73 9.22 16.56 3.11
C ASP A 73 8.84 15.07 3.28
N LEU A 74 9.83 14.20 3.46
CA LEU A 74 9.61 12.77 3.69
C LEU A 74 8.87 12.51 5.01
N GLU A 75 9.21 13.23 6.08
CA GLU A 75 8.51 13.16 7.36
C GLU A 75 7.07 13.68 7.25
N GLU A 76 6.87 14.82 6.59
CA GLU A 76 5.53 15.37 6.33
C GLU A 76 4.68 14.39 5.52
N LEU A 77 5.22 13.83 4.45
CA LEU A 77 4.50 12.87 3.62
C LEU A 77 4.18 11.58 4.40
N ASN A 78 5.07 11.11 5.27
CA ASN A 78 4.81 9.94 6.14
C ASN A 78 3.77 10.21 7.23
N SER A 79 3.57 11.47 7.63
CA SER A 79 2.54 11.86 8.60
C SER A 79 1.12 11.82 8.02
N ARG A 80 1.00 11.76 6.68
CA ARG A 80 -0.27 11.85 5.96
C ARG A 80 -0.71 10.50 5.40
N ARG A 81 -2.01 10.35 5.23
CA ARG A 81 -2.57 9.28 4.38
C ARG A 81 -2.47 9.74 2.93
N LEU A 82 -1.66 9.01 2.16
CA LEU A 82 -1.38 9.34 0.76
C LEU A 82 -1.70 8.16 -0.13
N ASP A 83 -2.20 8.45 -1.32
CA ASP A 83 -2.21 7.52 -2.43
C ASP A 83 -1.08 7.86 -3.41
N LEU A 84 -0.33 6.84 -3.82
CA LEU A 84 0.60 6.94 -4.93
C LEU A 84 -0.17 6.68 -6.23
N VAL A 85 -0.13 7.62 -7.16
CA VAL A 85 -0.81 7.49 -8.46
C VAL A 85 0.21 7.51 -9.58
N MET A 86 0.18 6.49 -10.44
CA MET A 86 1.00 6.46 -11.65
C MET A 86 0.42 7.43 -12.69
N VAL A 87 1.17 8.47 -13.04
CA VAL A 87 0.76 9.50 -14.03
C VAL A 87 1.21 9.09 -15.43
N ASP A 88 2.44 8.58 -15.54
CA ASP A 88 3.02 8.19 -16.82
C ASP A 88 3.89 6.94 -16.68
N GLN A 89 3.51 5.86 -17.37
CA GLN A 89 4.21 4.59 -17.31
C GLN A 89 5.52 4.58 -18.12
N HIS A 90 5.64 5.38 -19.18
CA HIS A 90 6.86 5.47 -20.01
C HIS A 90 7.99 6.15 -19.24
N PHE A 91 7.68 7.24 -18.55
CA PHE A 91 8.64 7.98 -17.74
C PHE A 91 8.67 7.53 -16.27
N ALA A 92 7.84 6.55 -15.91
CA ALA A 92 7.62 6.12 -14.54
C ALA A 92 7.29 7.30 -13.60
N THR A 93 6.51 8.27 -14.06
CA THR A 93 6.18 9.46 -13.28
C THR A 93 5.00 9.18 -12.35
N PHE A 94 5.15 9.59 -11.09
CA PHE A 94 4.13 9.41 -10.06
C PHE A 94 3.50 10.76 -9.67
N LYS A 95 2.49 10.72 -8.81
CA LYS A 95 2.07 11.85 -7.97
C LYS A 95 1.57 11.31 -6.65
N PHE A 96 1.68 12.11 -5.60
CA PHE A 96 1.06 11.84 -4.31
C PHE A 96 -0.26 12.59 -4.25
N GLU A 97 -1.34 11.87 -3.96
CA GLU A 97 -2.63 12.49 -3.64
C GLU A 97 -2.89 12.32 -2.15
N VAL A 98 -3.19 13.42 -1.46
CA VAL A 98 -3.62 13.37 -0.06
C VAL A 98 -5.03 12.83 -0.01
N VAL A 99 -5.26 11.85 0.87
CA VAL A 99 -6.58 11.28 1.11
C VAL A 99 -7.11 11.89 2.40
N ASP A 100 -7.94 12.93 2.28
CA ASP A 100 -8.49 13.68 3.42
C ASP A 100 -9.65 12.96 4.15
N SER A 101 -10.20 11.87 3.59
CA SER A 101 -11.40 11.21 4.14
C SER A 101 -11.18 9.74 4.50
N LEU A 102 -11.48 9.41 5.76
CA LEU A 102 -11.77 8.07 6.26
C LEU A 102 -13.15 7.64 5.71
N ASP A 103 -13.14 6.84 4.65
CA ASP A 103 -14.10 5.75 4.57
C ASP A 103 -13.30 4.48 4.84
N GLU A 104 -13.31 4.03 6.09
CA GLU A 104 -12.97 2.64 6.38
C GLU A 104 -14.01 1.79 5.64
N PRO A 105 -13.64 0.90 4.71
CA PRO A 105 -14.52 -0.22 4.45
C PRO A 105 -14.51 -1.03 5.74
N GLU A 106 -15.53 -0.83 6.57
CA GLU A 106 -15.90 -1.84 7.55
C GLU A 106 -15.87 -3.17 6.82
N SER A 107 -15.05 -4.07 7.35
CA SER A 107 -15.01 -5.46 6.95
C SER A 107 -16.37 -6.06 7.33
N GLY A 108 -17.38 -5.81 6.50
CA GLY A 108 -18.63 -6.54 6.45
C GLY A 108 -18.33 -7.92 5.87
N ALA A 109 -17.63 -8.74 6.63
CA ALA A 109 -17.75 -10.18 6.53
C ALA A 109 -19.19 -10.55 6.92
N GLN A 110 -20.15 -10.36 6.01
CA GLN A 110 -21.44 -11.01 6.12
C GLN A 110 -21.40 -12.28 5.29
N ALA A 111 -21.26 -13.37 6.04
CA ALA A 111 -21.25 -14.74 5.60
C ALA A 111 -22.31 -15.02 4.53
N SER A 112 -21.89 -15.81 3.55
CA SER A 112 -22.75 -16.55 2.64
C SER A 112 -23.90 -17.21 3.40
N SER A 113 -25.11 -16.66 3.27
CA SER A 113 -26.33 -17.42 3.48
C SER A 113 -26.89 -17.78 2.12
N LYS A 114 -26.42 -18.92 1.62
CA LYS A 114 -27.04 -19.68 0.53
C LYS A 114 -28.43 -20.11 1.00
N ALA A 115 -29.44 -19.28 0.75
CA ALA A 115 -30.84 -19.69 0.89
C ALA A 115 -31.22 -20.54 -0.33
N ALA A 116 -31.60 -21.79 -0.08
CA ALA A 116 -32.04 -22.74 -1.09
C ALA A 116 -33.36 -22.28 -1.76
N PRO A 117 -33.61 -22.64 -3.04
CA PRO A 117 -34.88 -22.38 -3.69
C PRO A 117 -35.97 -23.28 -3.08
N SER A 118 -36.97 -22.69 -2.44
CA SER A 118 -38.18 -23.41 -2.05
C SER A 118 -39.06 -23.60 -3.29
N SER A 119 -39.09 -24.84 -3.77
CA SER A 119 -40.01 -25.33 -4.78
C SER A 119 -41.45 -25.31 -4.23
N SER A 120 -42.30 -24.42 -4.73
CA SER A 120 -43.75 -24.55 -4.58
C SER A 120 -44.35 -25.01 -5.91
N LYS A 121 -44.68 -26.30 -5.97
CA LYS A 121 -45.60 -26.92 -6.93
C LYS A 121 -46.53 -27.84 -6.15
N ALA A 122 -47.75 -27.37 -5.90
CA ALA A 122 -48.98 -28.14 -5.70
C ALA A 122 -50.14 -27.15 -5.59
#